data_AF-A0A5J4VZC5-F1
#
_entry.id   AF-A0A5J4VZC5-F1
#
_cell.length_a   1.000
_cell.length_b   1.000
_cell.length_c   1.000
_cell.angle_alpha   90.00
_cell.angle_beta   90.00
_cell.angle_gamma   90.00
#
_symmetry.space_group_name_H-M   'P 1'
#
loop_
_entity.id
_entity.type
_entity.pdbx_description
1 polymer ?
#
loop_
_entity_poly.entity_id
_entity_poly.type
_entity_poly.pdbx_seq_one_letter_code
_entity_poly.pdbx_strand_id
1 'polypeptide(L)'
;MEKDIEPSKNKFDIDNFENTLQPVLDPIELWLIAGTLRDTGITSPTQIIRLVRESYEQGYFQKPPQTILAQASSCSTPLVSKVWNDTGYKNVEKKETALLSPDEERKLLTKVLSITDNTGFITAQEIRDLAGKMKNTTVGHSWHIGFVNRNAEFIQPVQTDKREEKRMQLKEEYIWSYYYLLLDILKGILVELIINADEMGYSQY
;
A
#
# COMPACT_ATOMS: atom_id res chain seq x y z
N MET A 1 2.04 -1.52 -43.31
CA MET A 1 1.09 -0.96 -42.33
C MET A 1 0.40 -2.15 -41.68
N GLU A 2 1.16 -2.87 -40.84
CA GLU A 2 0.63 -3.95 -40.02
C GLU A 2 -0.04 -3.29 -38.82
N LYS A 3 -1.36 -3.47 -38.69
CA LYS A 3 -2.06 -3.14 -37.46
C LYS A 3 -1.78 -4.28 -36.49
N ASP A 4 -0.96 -3.99 -35.49
CA ASP A 4 -0.89 -4.79 -34.28
C ASP A 4 -2.31 -4.91 -33.71
N ILE A 5 -2.88 -6.11 -33.86
CA ILE A 5 -4.10 -6.49 -33.16
C ILE A 5 -3.69 -6.71 -31.72
N GLU A 6 -3.90 -5.70 -30.87
CA GLU A 6 -3.87 -5.88 -29.42
C GLU A 6 -4.73 -7.11 -29.08
N PRO A 7 -4.20 -8.12 -28.37
CA PRO A 7 -5.02 -9.22 -27.91
C PRO A 7 -6.08 -8.64 -26.97
N SER A 8 -7.35 -8.81 -27.34
CA SER A 8 -8.49 -8.35 -26.55
C SER A 8 -8.30 -8.78 -25.10
N LYS A 9 -8.26 -7.81 -24.17
CA LYS A 9 -8.34 -8.07 -22.73
C LYS A 9 -9.42 -9.13 -22.50
N ASN A 10 -9.05 -10.27 -21.94
CA ASN A 10 -9.96 -11.34 -21.53
C ASN A 10 -11.13 -10.72 -20.74
N LYS A 11 -12.24 -10.48 -21.43
CA LYS A 11 -13.46 -9.98 -20.81
C LYS A 11 -14.03 -11.16 -20.03
N PHE A 12 -14.29 -10.96 -18.73
CA PHE A 12 -14.93 -11.97 -17.92
C PHE A 12 -16.27 -12.36 -18.59
N ASP A 13 -16.42 -13.65 -18.85
CA ASP A 13 -17.59 -14.22 -19.50
C ASP A 13 -18.59 -14.64 -18.43
N ILE A 14 -19.53 -13.73 -18.16
CA ILE A 14 -20.56 -13.95 -17.14
C ILE A 14 -21.56 -15.03 -17.54
N ASP A 15 -21.83 -15.19 -18.84
CA ASP A 15 -22.75 -16.21 -19.32
C ASP A 15 -22.12 -17.60 -19.11
N ASN A 16 -20.82 -17.74 -19.39
CA ASN A 16 -20.09 -18.96 -19.06
C ASN A 16 -20.04 -19.21 -17.55
N PHE A 17 -19.87 -18.17 -16.73
CA PHE A 17 -19.89 -18.28 -15.27
C PHE A 17 -21.23 -18.81 -14.75
N GLU A 18 -22.34 -18.23 -15.19
CA GLU A 18 -23.70 -18.65 -14.83
C GLU A 18 -23.96 -20.10 -15.26
N ASN A 19 -23.70 -20.43 -16.53
CA ASN A 19 -23.91 -21.78 -17.06
C ASN A 19 -23.07 -22.85 -16.35
N THR A 20 -21.85 -22.50 -15.92
CA THR A 20 -20.96 -23.45 -15.24
C THR A 20 -21.39 -23.70 -13.79
N LEU A 21 -21.96 -22.70 -13.11
CA LEU A 21 -22.39 -22.82 -11.71
C LEU A 21 -23.85 -23.27 -11.54
N GLN A 22 -24.69 -23.11 -12.56
CA GLN A 22 -26.11 -23.50 -12.54
C GLN A 22 -26.37 -24.95 -12.09
N PRO A 23 -25.55 -25.96 -12.43
CA PRO A 23 -25.78 -27.33 -11.96
C PRO A 23 -25.46 -27.56 -10.47
N VAL A 24 -24.79 -26.60 -9.82
CA VAL A 24 -24.19 -26.76 -8.49
C VAL A 24 -24.80 -25.81 -7.46
N LEU A 25 -25.24 -24.62 -7.89
CA LEU A 25 -25.85 -23.62 -7.03
C LEU A 25 -27.36 -23.53 -7.27
N ASP A 26 -28.12 -23.16 -6.24
CA ASP A 26 -29.53 -22.87 -6.41
C ASP A 26 -29.72 -21.65 -7.36
N PRO A 27 -30.74 -21.64 -8.22
CA PRO A 27 -30.98 -20.52 -9.14
C PRO A 27 -31.08 -19.15 -8.46
N ILE A 28 -31.62 -19.05 -7.24
CA ILE A 28 -31.72 -17.78 -6.51
C ILE A 28 -30.34 -17.31 -6.03
N GLU A 29 -29.53 -18.24 -5.53
CA GLU A 29 -28.16 -17.98 -5.07
C GLU A 29 -27.27 -17.53 -6.22
N LEU A 30 -27.35 -18.23 -7.35
CA LEU A 30 -26.61 -17.89 -8.57
C LEU A 30 -27.02 -16.52 -9.11
N TRP A 31 -28.33 -16.22 -9.10
CA TRP A 31 -28.84 -14.93 -9.53
C TRP A 31 -28.30 -13.77 -8.68
N LEU A 32 -28.19 -13.95 -7.35
CA LEU A 32 -27.64 -12.94 -6.45
C LEU A 32 -26.17 -12.64 -6.74
N ILE A 33 -25.34 -13.68 -6.88
CA ILE A 33 -23.91 -13.54 -7.16
C ILE A 33 -23.71 -12.89 -8.54
N ALA A 34 -24.41 -13.38 -9.56
CA ALA A 34 -24.29 -12.88 -10.91
C ALA A 34 -24.79 -11.43 -11.04
N GLY A 35 -25.90 -11.09 -10.38
CA GLY A 35 -26.38 -9.70 -10.29
C GLY A 35 -25.31 -8.79 -9.69
N THR A 36 -24.69 -9.21 -8.58
CA THR A 36 -23.61 -8.44 -7.95
C THR A 36 -22.40 -8.26 -8.86
N LEU A 37 -22.02 -9.29 -9.63
CA LEU A 37 -20.94 -9.18 -10.63
C LEU A 37 -21.26 -8.20 -11.76
N ARG A 38 -22.53 -8.19 -12.24
CA ARG A 38 -22.99 -7.23 -13.26
C ARG A 38 -22.95 -5.79 -12.74
N ASP A 39 -23.42 -5.57 -11.52
CA ASP A 39 -23.52 -4.23 -10.92
C ASP A 39 -22.15 -3.64 -10.54
N THR A 40 -21.24 -4.48 -10.07
CA THR A 40 -19.91 -4.05 -9.61
C THR A 40 -18.88 -3.96 -10.73
N GLY A 41 -19.13 -4.57 -11.88
CA GLY A 41 -18.19 -4.61 -13.00
C GLY A 41 -16.91 -5.39 -12.70
N ILE A 42 -16.94 -6.29 -11.71
CA ILE A 42 -15.78 -7.11 -11.33
C ILE A 42 -15.45 -8.09 -12.46
N THR A 43 -14.21 -8.06 -12.94
CA THR A 43 -13.74 -8.97 -14.00
C THR A 43 -12.53 -9.81 -13.59
N SER A 44 -11.94 -9.56 -12.41
CA SER A 44 -10.75 -10.30 -11.95
C SER A 44 -11.16 -11.65 -11.35
N PRO A 45 -10.54 -12.77 -11.77
CA PRO A 45 -10.81 -14.09 -11.18
C PRO A 45 -10.67 -14.12 -9.66
N THR A 46 -9.67 -13.42 -9.11
CA THR A 46 -9.45 -13.34 -7.66
C THR A 46 -10.61 -12.66 -6.94
N GLN A 47 -11.16 -11.58 -7.52
CA GLN A 47 -12.28 -10.85 -6.92
C GLN A 47 -13.58 -11.63 -7.05
N ILE A 48 -13.79 -12.34 -8.17
CA ILE A 48 -14.93 -13.25 -8.37
C ILE A 48 -14.90 -14.36 -7.32
N ILE A 49 -13.77 -15.04 -7.13
CA ILE A 49 -13.62 -16.10 -6.12
C ILE A 49 -13.86 -15.55 -4.71
N ARG A 50 -13.40 -14.33 -4.40
CA ARG A 50 -13.68 -13.67 -3.11
C ARG A 50 -15.15 -13.40 -2.90
N LEU A 51 -15.85 -12.85 -3.90
CA LEU A 51 -17.28 -12.60 -3.82
C LEU A 51 -18.08 -13.89 -3.56
N VAL A 52 -17.77 -14.96 -4.32
CA VAL A 52 -18.39 -16.28 -4.12
C VAL A 52 -18.11 -16.79 -2.71
N ARG A 53 -16.88 -16.66 -2.22
CA ARG A 53 -16.53 -17.07 -0.86
C ARG A 53 -17.28 -16.26 0.21
N GLU A 54 -17.32 -14.94 0.09
CA GLU A 54 -18.03 -14.05 1.03
C GLU A 54 -19.51 -14.40 1.09
N SER A 55 -20.11 -14.69 -0.07
CA SER A 55 -21.50 -15.10 -0.18
C SER A 55 -21.73 -16.49 0.46
N TYR A 56 -20.77 -17.42 0.32
CA TYR A 56 -20.78 -18.69 1.04
C TYR A 56 -20.66 -18.50 2.57
N GLU A 57 -19.76 -17.61 3.03
CA GLU A 57 -19.55 -17.33 4.46
C GLU A 57 -20.79 -16.70 5.11
N GLN A 58 -21.61 -15.99 4.35
CA GLN A 58 -22.91 -15.47 4.79
C GLN A 58 -24.00 -16.55 4.88
N GLY A 59 -23.66 -17.81 4.58
CA GLY A 59 -24.55 -18.96 4.71
C GLY A 59 -25.58 -19.05 3.58
N TYR A 60 -25.37 -18.34 2.47
CA TYR A 60 -26.33 -18.30 1.39
C TYR A 60 -26.40 -19.59 0.58
N PHE A 61 -25.32 -20.38 0.51
CA PHE A 61 -25.27 -21.58 -0.34
C PHE A 61 -24.24 -22.62 0.10
N GLN A 62 -24.32 -23.81 -0.52
CA GLN A 62 -23.35 -24.89 -0.34
C GLN A 62 -22.07 -24.64 -1.14
N LYS A 63 -20.90 -24.86 -0.53
CA LYS A 63 -19.60 -24.59 -1.14
C LYS A 63 -19.46 -25.28 -2.52
N PRO A 64 -19.29 -24.53 -3.62
CA PRO A 64 -19.11 -25.13 -4.94
C PRO A 64 -17.77 -25.88 -5.03
N PRO A 65 -17.69 -26.98 -5.82
CA PRO A 65 -16.44 -27.68 -6.05
C PRO A 65 -15.39 -26.75 -6.67
N GLN A 66 -14.14 -26.88 -6.21
CA GLN A 66 -13.04 -26.02 -6.65
C GLN A 66 -12.79 -26.08 -8.16
N THR A 67 -12.99 -27.25 -8.77
CA THR A 67 -12.85 -27.45 -10.22
C THR A 67 -13.87 -26.65 -11.02
N ILE A 68 -15.13 -26.68 -10.58
CA ILE A 68 -16.24 -25.95 -11.22
C ILE A 68 -16.06 -24.45 -11.05
N LEU A 69 -15.67 -23.98 -9.86
CA LEU A 69 -15.41 -22.57 -9.62
C LEU A 69 -14.20 -22.05 -10.41
N ALA A 70 -13.16 -22.87 -10.57
CA ALA A 70 -12.00 -22.54 -11.38
C ALA A 70 -12.38 -22.36 -12.86
N GLN A 71 -13.20 -23.27 -13.38
CA GLN A 71 -13.76 -23.20 -14.73
C GLN A 71 -14.64 -21.95 -14.92
N ALA A 72 -15.57 -21.70 -13.99
CA ALA A 72 -16.47 -20.54 -14.04
C ALA A 72 -15.71 -19.22 -14.01
N SER A 73 -14.64 -19.14 -13.21
CA SER A 73 -13.81 -17.94 -13.06
C SER A 73 -12.65 -17.86 -14.06
N SER A 74 -12.59 -18.77 -15.04
CA SER A 74 -11.52 -18.88 -16.04
C SER A 74 -10.11 -18.85 -15.43
N CYS A 75 -9.89 -19.62 -14.37
CA CYS A 75 -8.63 -19.66 -13.64
C CYS A 75 -8.21 -21.09 -13.24
N SER A 76 -7.07 -21.22 -12.57
CA SER A 76 -6.55 -22.51 -12.15
C SER A 76 -7.09 -22.92 -10.77
N THR A 77 -7.28 -24.23 -10.55
CA THR A 77 -7.71 -24.76 -9.24
C THR A 77 -6.77 -24.39 -8.08
N PRO A 78 -5.43 -24.26 -8.24
CA PRO A 78 -4.58 -23.75 -7.18
C PRO A 78 -4.88 -22.30 -6.80
N LEU A 79 -5.27 -21.45 -7.77
CA LEU A 79 -5.67 -20.07 -7.47
C LEU A 79 -6.95 -20.05 -6.63
N VAL A 80 -7.95 -20.86 -6.99
CA VAL A 80 -9.17 -21.02 -6.20
C VAL A 80 -8.83 -21.49 -4.78
N SER A 81 -8.03 -22.53 -4.63
CA SER A 81 -7.61 -23.03 -3.31
C SER A 81 -6.88 -21.95 -2.50
N LYS A 82 -5.97 -21.22 -3.13
CA LYS A 82 -5.24 -20.12 -2.50
C LYS A 82 -6.19 -19.04 -2.00
N VAL A 83 -7.05 -18.49 -2.86
CA VAL A 83 -7.96 -17.38 -2.53
C VAL A 83 -9.04 -17.82 -1.53
N TRP A 84 -9.53 -19.05 -1.66
CA TRP A 84 -10.54 -19.61 -0.77
C TRP A 84 -10.01 -19.81 0.66
N ASN A 85 -8.76 -20.26 0.78
CA ASN A 85 -8.11 -20.52 2.07
C ASN A 85 -7.29 -19.33 2.59
N ASP A 86 -7.16 -18.26 1.81
CA ASP A 86 -6.45 -17.04 2.20
C ASP A 86 -7.25 -16.39 3.34
N THR A 87 -6.79 -16.55 4.58
CA THR A 87 -7.48 -16.04 5.78
C THR A 87 -7.26 -14.53 5.96
N GLY A 88 -7.26 -13.79 4.84
CA GLY A 88 -6.53 -12.54 4.73
C GLY A 88 -5.02 -12.82 4.70
N TYR A 89 -4.25 -11.82 4.28
CA TYR A 89 -2.81 -11.81 4.50
C TYR A 89 -2.60 -12.10 6.00
N LYS A 90 -2.18 -13.32 6.36
CA LYS A 90 -1.57 -13.53 7.67
C LYS A 90 -0.37 -12.59 7.62
N ASN A 91 -0.39 -11.54 8.44
CA ASN A 91 0.83 -10.87 8.84
C ASN A 91 1.72 -11.99 9.32
N VAL A 92 2.63 -12.46 8.44
CA VAL A 92 3.70 -13.34 8.86
C VAL A 92 4.34 -12.55 9.98
N GLU A 93 4.23 -13.07 11.21
CA GLU A 93 4.92 -12.50 12.36
C GLU A 93 6.32 -12.17 11.87
N LYS A 94 6.61 -10.87 11.77
CA LYS A 94 7.92 -10.43 11.31
C LYS A 94 8.86 -11.05 12.32
N LYS A 95 9.65 -12.04 11.90
CA LYS A 95 10.68 -12.62 12.75
C LYS A 95 11.43 -11.45 13.35
N GLU A 96 11.32 -11.28 14.66
CA GLU A 96 12.03 -10.24 15.40
C GLU A 96 13.51 -10.61 15.40
N THR A 97 14.16 -10.41 14.27
CA THR A 97 15.60 -10.55 14.18
C THR A 97 16.19 -9.22 14.64
N ALA A 98 16.62 -9.20 15.91
CA ALA A 98 17.51 -8.17 16.40
C ALA A 98 18.81 -8.23 15.55
N LEU A 99 18.91 -7.34 14.57
CA LEU A 99 20.07 -7.20 13.70
C LEU A 99 21.28 -6.69 14.49
N LEU A 100 21.03 -5.87 15.51
CA LEU A 100 22.03 -5.20 16.34
C LEU A 100 22.09 -5.86 17.71
N SER A 101 23.27 -5.87 18.31
CA SER A 101 23.39 -6.14 19.74
C SER A 101 22.77 -5.00 20.56
N PRO A 102 22.43 -5.21 21.84
CA PRO A 102 21.87 -4.15 22.69
C PRO A 102 22.74 -2.88 22.77
N ASP A 103 24.07 -3.03 22.70
CA ASP A 103 24.99 -1.88 22.72
C ASP A 103 25.01 -1.11 21.40
N GLU A 104 24.94 -1.82 20.28
CA GLU A 104 24.81 -1.22 18.96
C GLU A 104 23.46 -0.54 18.78
N GLU A 105 22.40 -1.15 19.30
CA GLU A 105 21.05 -0.58 19.28
C GLU A 105 20.99 0.71 20.09
N ARG A 106 21.62 0.77 21.27
CA ARG A 106 21.77 2.01 22.05
C ARG A 106 22.53 3.09 21.30
N LYS A 107 23.64 2.74 20.64
CA LYS A 107 24.41 3.70 19.82
C LYS A 107 23.59 4.23 18.64
N LEU A 108 22.80 3.37 18.00
CA LEU A 108 21.90 3.78 16.93
C LEU A 108 20.83 4.73 17.49
N LEU A 109 20.19 4.38 18.61
CA LEU A 109 19.20 5.23 19.25
C LEU A 109 19.75 6.61 19.59
N THR A 110 20.96 6.72 20.13
CA THR A 110 21.59 8.03 20.40
C THR A 110 21.75 8.87 19.15
N LYS A 111 22.12 8.25 18.01
CA LYS A 111 22.22 8.96 16.73
C LYS A 111 20.85 9.38 16.21
N VAL A 112 19.86 8.51 16.31
CA VAL A 112 18.47 8.76 15.91
C VAL A 112 17.92 9.95 16.69
N LEU A 113 18.06 9.96 18.02
CA LEU A 113 17.62 11.07 18.87
C LEU A 113 18.34 12.37 18.50
N SER A 114 19.67 12.34 18.33
CA SER A 114 20.42 13.52 17.92
C SER A 114 19.97 14.10 16.57
N ILE A 115 19.57 13.26 15.61
CA ILE A 115 19.03 13.74 14.32
C ILE A 115 17.65 14.35 14.53
N THR A 116 16.78 13.69 15.28
CA THR A 116 15.44 14.18 15.59
C THR A 116 15.50 15.51 16.35
N ASP A 117 16.41 15.67 17.31
CA ASP A 117 16.59 16.92 18.07
C ASP A 117 17.03 18.09 17.16
N ASN A 118 17.77 17.81 16.08
CA ASN A 118 18.27 18.82 15.15
C ASN A 118 17.32 19.12 13.98
N THR A 119 16.55 18.14 13.52
CA THR A 119 15.73 18.24 12.29
C THR A 119 14.23 18.11 12.52
N GLY A 120 13.83 17.72 13.73
CA GLY A 120 12.44 17.49 14.15
C GLY A 120 11.90 16.10 13.83
N PHE A 121 12.51 15.36 12.89
CA PHE A 121 12.04 14.03 12.51
C PHE A 121 13.17 13.17 11.91
N ILE A 122 12.89 11.88 11.74
CA ILE A 122 13.78 10.96 11.03
C ILE A 122 12.95 9.91 10.30
N THR A 123 13.35 9.58 9.08
CA THR A 123 12.61 8.65 8.23
C THR A 123 12.99 7.20 8.50
N ALA A 124 12.06 6.29 8.17
CA ALA A 124 12.31 4.85 8.23
C ALA A 124 13.47 4.37 7.33
N GLN A 125 13.76 5.09 6.24
CA GLN A 125 14.88 4.80 5.36
C GLN A 125 16.21 5.19 6.04
N GLU A 126 16.30 6.38 6.64
CA GLU A 126 17.50 6.85 7.34
C GLU A 126 17.87 5.95 8.53
N ILE A 127 16.88 5.50 9.31
CA ILE A 127 17.12 4.54 10.40
C ILE A 127 17.76 3.26 9.85
N ARG A 128 17.26 2.73 8.72
CA ARG A 128 17.80 1.53 8.08
C ARG A 128 19.20 1.76 7.50
N ASP A 129 19.46 2.92 6.93
CA ASP A 129 20.78 3.26 6.38
C ASP A 129 21.82 3.42 7.48
N LEU A 130 21.46 4.02 8.61
CA LEU A 130 22.33 4.10 9.79
C LEU A 130 22.64 2.71 10.36
N ALA A 131 21.63 1.87 10.53
CA ALA A 131 21.81 0.48 10.97
C ALA A 131 22.65 -0.33 9.98
N GLY A 132 22.41 -0.15 8.68
CA GLY A 132 23.15 -0.82 7.61
C GLY A 132 24.62 -0.43 7.57
N LYS A 133 24.92 0.86 7.79
CA LYS A 133 26.31 1.35 7.94
C LYS A 133 27.01 0.73 9.14
N MET A 134 26.31 0.49 10.25
CA MET A 134 26.90 -0.14 11.44
C MET A 134 27.24 -1.62 11.24
N LYS A 135 26.41 -2.36 10.47
CA LYS A 135 26.60 -3.79 10.20
C LYS A 135 27.22 -4.11 8.85
N ASN A 136 27.57 -3.09 8.07
CA ASN A 136 28.03 -3.22 6.69
C ASN A 136 27.15 -4.17 5.86
N THR A 137 25.82 -4.02 6.00
CA THR A 137 24.85 -4.90 5.34
C THR A 137 23.59 -4.14 4.98
N THR A 138 22.82 -4.70 4.05
CA THR A 138 21.51 -4.17 3.69
C THR A 138 20.49 -4.57 4.75
N VAL A 139 19.75 -3.59 5.26
CA VAL A 139 18.74 -3.80 6.30
C VAL A 139 17.36 -3.99 5.68
N GLY A 140 16.68 -5.06 6.09
CA GLY A 140 15.35 -5.40 5.61
C GLY A 140 14.36 -4.25 5.78
N HIS A 141 13.48 -4.07 4.79
CA HIS A 141 12.58 -2.92 4.70
C HIS A 141 11.76 -2.68 5.98
N SER A 142 11.30 -3.75 6.63
CA SER A 142 10.46 -3.66 7.83
C SER A 142 11.21 -3.68 9.16
N TRP A 143 12.55 -3.76 9.16
CA TRP A 143 13.33 -3.92 10.40
C TRP A 143 13.16 -2.73 11.37
N HIS A 144 13.07 -1.52 10.81
CA HIS A 144 12.90 -0.28 11.59
C HIS A 144 11.66 -0.31 12.50
N ILE A 145 10.61 -1.05 12.13
CA ILE A 145 9.40 -1.19 12.95
C ILE A 145 9.73 -1.89 14.26
N GLY A 146 10.54 -2.96 14.22
CA GLY A 146 10.98 -3.64 15.43
C GLY A 146 11.89 -2.76 16.29
N PHE A 147 12.78 -1.99 15.65
CA PHE A 147 13.63 -1.01 16.36
C PHE A 147 12.79 0.07 17.07
N VAL A 148 11.80 0.66 16.40
CA VAL A 148 10.91 1.67 17.00
C VAL A 148 10.11 1.04 18.15
N ASN A 149 9.54 -0.15 17.96
CA ASN A 149 8.78 -0.82 19.03
C ASN A 149 9.63 -1.11 20.27
N ARG A 150 10.89 -1.54 20.10
CA ARG A 150 11.81 -1.80 21.23
C ARG A 150 12.26 -0.53 21.95
N ASN A 151 12.18 0.63 21.29
CA ASN A 151 12.62 1.92 21.83
C ASN A 151 11.44 2.92 21.93
N ALA A 152 10.21 2.41 22.07
CA ALA A 152 8.98 3.21 22.04
C ALA A 152 8.88 4.26 23.16
N GLU A 153 9.67 4.08 24.23
CA GLU A 153 9.80 5.06 25.32
C GLU A 153 10.56 6.33 24.91
N PHE A 154 11.37 6.27 23.84
CA PHE A 154 12.20 7.38 23.37
C PHE A 154 11.76 7.92 22.01
N ILE A 155 11.25 7.07 21.13
CA ILE A 155 10.86 7.42 19.77
C ILE A 155 9.47 6.90 19.48
N GLN A 156 8.60 7.76 18.93
CA GLN A 156 7.24 7.38 18.56
C GLN A 156 7.02 7.57 17.06
N PRO A 157 6.32 6.63 16.41
CA PRO A 157 5.93 6.81 15.02
C PRO A 157 4.86 7.90 14.95
N VAL A 158 5.12 8.93 14.15
CA VAL A 158 4.08 9.88 13.75
C VAL A 158 3.35 9.27 12.57
N GLN A 159 2.05 9.00 12.73
CA GLN A 159 1.20 8.66 11.59
C GLN A 159 0.95 9.93 10.79
N THR A 160 1.50 9.99 9.58
CA THR A 160 1.15 11.03 8.62
C THR A 160 -0.12 10.62 7.89
N ASP A 161 -1.03 11.56 7.70
CA ASP A 161 -2.18 11.30 6.83
C ASP A 161 -1.71 11.25 5.36
N LYS A 162 -2.50 10.61 4.48
CA LYS A 162 -2.17 10.53 3.04
C LYS A 162 -2.04 11.91 2.37
N ARG A 163 -2.56 12.96 2.98
CA ARG A 163 -2.53 14.34 2.48
C ARG A 163 -1.21 15.02 2.85
N GLU A 164 -0.69 14.78 4.04
CA GLU A 164 0.62 15.20 4.55
C GLU A 164 1.74 14.47 3.82
N GLU A 165 1.59 13.17 3.60
CA GLU A 165 2.53 12.39 2.77
C GLU A 165 2.62 12.97 1.34
N LYS A 166 1.48 13.35 0.75
CA LYS A 166 1.45 14.06 -0.54
C LYS A 166 2.08 15.46 -0.50
N ARG A 167 2.01 16.17 0.63
CA ARG A 167 2.63 17.50 0.81
C ARG A 167 4.15 17.40 0.96
N MET A 168 4.65 16.31 1.54
CA MET A 168 6.09 16.05 1.67
C MET A 168 6.74 15.56 0.37
N GLN A 169 5.95 15.03 -0.58
CA GLN A 169 6.41 14.70 -1.93
C GLN A 169 6.54 15.96 -2.82
N LEU A 170 7.37 16.91 -2.40
CA LEU A 170 7.81 18.00 -3.27
C LEU A 170 8.76 17.43 -4.32
N LYS A 171 8.30 17.34 -5.56
CA LYS A 171 9.19 17.05 -6.69
C LYS A 171 10.13 18.24 -6.88
N GLU A 172 11.38 17.94 -7.21
CA GLU A 172 12.40 18.96 -7.49
C GLU A 172 11.94 19.95 -8.59
N GLU A 173 11.19 19.44 -9.56
CA GLU A 173 10.51 20.19 -10.62
C GLU A 173 9.65 21.35 -10.07
N TYR A 174 8.98 21.14 -8.94
CA TYR A 174 8.12 22.14 -8.28
C TYR A 174 8.94 23.20 -7.55
N ILE A 175 10.10 22.82 -7.00
CA ILE A 175 11.04 23.76 -6.37
C ILE A 175 11.58 24.72 -7.43
N TRP A 176 12.01 24.17 -8.57
CA TRP A 176 12.49 24.98 -9.70
C TRP A 176 11.38 25.88 -10.26
N SER A 177 10.16 25.35 -10.43
CA SER A 177 9.02 26.13 -10.90
C SER A 177 8.69 27.30 -9.98
N TYR A 178 8.70 27.08 -8.66
CA TYR A 178 8.48 28.11 -7.66
C TYR A 178 9.60 29.15 -7.66
N TYR A 179 10.86 28.72 -7.77
CA TYR A 179 12.02 29.60 -7.87
C TYR A 179 11.93 30.53 -9.09
N TYR A 180 11.60 30.00 -10.27
CA TYR A 180 11.45 30.82 -11.49
C TYR A 180 10.26 31.78 -11.39
N LEU A 181 9.15 31.35 -10.78
CA LEU A 181 8.00 32.21 -10.53
C LEU A 181 8.37 33.38 -9.59
N LEU A 182 9.10 33.10 -8.51
CA LEU A 182 9.59 34.13 -7.59
C LEU A 182 10.51 35.12 -8.31
N LEU A 183 11.44 34.64 -9.13
CA LEU A 183 12.34 35.52 -9.90
C LEU A 183 11.57 36.46 -10.84
N ASP A 184 10.52 35.97 -11.49
CA ASP A 184 9.69 36.79 -12.37
C ASP A 184 8.86 37.82 -11.60
N ILE A 185 8.22 37.39 -10.50
CA ILE A 185 7.39 38.27 -9.65
C ILE A 185 8.24 39.36 -8.97
N LEU A 186 9.44 39.03 -8.52
CA LEU A 186 10.32 39.95 -7.80
C LEU A 186 11.16 40.83 -8.74
N LYS A 187 11.02 40.66 -10.06
CA LYS A 187 11.79 41.39 -11.05
C LYS A 187 11.48 42.89 -10.98
N GLY A 188 12.52 43.68 -10.67
CA GLY A 188 12.41 45.15 -10.56
C GLY A 188 11.90 45.63 -9.20
N ILE A 189 11.67 44.73 -8.24
CA ILE A 189 11.45 45.08 -6.84
C ILE A 189 12.81 45.23 -6.16
N LEU A 190 13.01 46.33 -5.43
CA LEU A 190 14.20 46.54 -4.61
C LEU A 190 14.24 45.50 -3.48
N VAL A 191 15.41 44.91 -3.25
CA VAL A 191 15.56 43.81 -2.28
C VAL A 191 15.14 44.22 -0.86
N GLU A 192 15.30 45.51 -0.52
CA GLU A 192 14.92 46.10 0.76
C GLU A 192 13.40 46.15 0.98
N LEU A 193 12.60 45.99 -0.08
CA LEU A 193 11.14 45.93 -0.03
C LEU A 193 10.61 44.49 -0.04
N ILE A 194 11.49 43.49 -0.18
CA ILE A 194 11.13 42.08 -0.14
C ILE A 194 11.11 41.64 1.33
N ILE A 195 9.94 41.70 1.95
CA ILE A 195 9.74 41.17 3.30
C ILE A 195 9.65 39.64 3.21
N ASN A 196 10.67 38.94 3.72
CA ASN A 196 10.60 37.50 3.98
C ASN A 196 9.69 37.26 5.20
N ALA A 197 8.39 37.30 4.98
CA ALA A 197 7.40 36.79 5.92
C ALA A 197 7.28 35.27 5.75
N ASP A 198 8.39 34.53 5.92
CA ASP A 198 8.29 33.08 6.15
C ASP A 198 8.09 32.88 7.65
N GLU A 199 6.93 33.33 8.12
CA GLU A 199 6.47 33.04 9.48
C GLU A 199 6.04 31.57 9.53
N MET A 200 6.90 30.76 10.13
CA MET A 200 6.56 29.90 11.29
C MET A 200 5.09 29.48 11.35
N GLY A 201 4.88 28.16 11.28
CA GLY A 201 3.57 27.50 11.22
C GLY A 201 2.44 28.19 11.97
N TYR A 202 1.30 28.29 11.28
CA TYR A 202 0.00 28.65 11.82
C TYR A 202 -0.23 28.00 13.20
N SER A 203 0.05 28.77 14.25
CA SER A 203 -0.51 28.59 15.58
C SER A 203 -1.28 29.87 15.90
N GLN A 204 -2.53 29.70 16.33
CA GLN A 204 -3.53 30.70 16.74
C GLN A 204 -4.41 31.26 15.60
N TYR A 205 -5.53 30.59 15.33
CA TYR A 205 -6.83 30.88 15.97
C TYR A 205 -7.70 29.61 16.01
#